data_AF-A0A8X6IPK3-F1
#
_entry.id   AF-A0A8X6IPK3-F1
#
_cell.length_a   1.000
_cell.length_b   1.000
_cell.length_c   1.000
_cell.angle_alpha   90.00
_cell.angle_beta   90.00
_cell.angle_gamma   90.00
#
_symmetry.space_group_name_H-M   'P 1'
#
loop_
_entity.id
_entity.type
_entity.pdbx_description
1 polymer ?
#
loop_
_entity_poly.entity_id
_entity_poly.type
_entity_poly.pdbx_seq_one_letter_code
_entity_poly.pdbx_strand_id
1 'polypeptide(L)'
;EDVLITTVTLEIEGRKFDQELIALPNAKRNRTLLGIDFLKKSGIMLDLRNQQGVFADMPQKQFAFGEHANDQHPVDNLDVNLCTLREEEGRCLNTTQKEKLVAVLK
;
A
#
# COMPACT_ATOMS: atom_id res chain seq x y z
N GLU A 1 11.32 4.67 19.15
CA GLU A 1 10.36 5.67 18.66
C GLU A 1 9.03 5.41 19.35
N ASP A 2 8.38 6.45 19.85
CA ASP A 2 7.03 6.34 20.37
C ASP A 2 6.08 6.21 19.18
N VAL A 3 5.50 5.03 19.02
CA VAL A 3 4.52 4.76 17.97
C VAL A 3 3.19 5.40 18.37
N LEU A 4 2.77 6.43 17.65
CA LEU A 4 1.46 7.04 17.88
C LEU A 4 0.39 6.22 17.17
N ILE A 5 -0.59 5.75 17.91
CA ILE A 5 -1.74 4.99 17.40
C ILE A 5 -2.99 5.82 17.66
N THR A 6 -3.85 5.93 16.64
CA THR A 6 -5.12 6.68 16.76
C THR A 6 -6.23 6.02 15.95
N THR A 7 -7.47 6.19 16.38
CA THR A 7 -8.65 5.76 15.61
C THR A 7 -9.15 6.90 14.74
N VAL A 8 -9.34 6.62 13.46
CA VAL A 8 -9.84 7.58 12.46
C VAL A 8 -11.04 6.98 11.75
N THR A 9 -12.11 7.76 11.59
CA THR A 9 -13.23 7.39 10.74
C THR A 9 -12.88 7.69 9.29
N LEU A 10 -12.71 6.66 8.48
CA LEU A 10 -12.50 6.74 7.04
C LEU A 10 -13.84 6.65 6.32
N GLU A 11 -14.05 7.45 5.27
CA GLU A 11 -15.23 7.37 4.42
C GLU A 11 -14.84 6.98 2.99
N ILE A 12 -15.42 5.90 2.48
CA ILE A 12 -15.21 5.41 1.11
C ILE A 12 -16.58 5.12 0.51
N GLU A 13 -16.91 5.74 -0.63
CA GLU A 13 -18.19 5.53 -1.33
C GLU A 13 -19.43 5.73 -0.44
N GLY A 14 -19.35 6.67 0.51
CA GLY A 14 -20.40 6.97 1.49
C GLY A 14 -20.48 5.99 2.67
N ARG A 15 -19.60 4.97 2.72
CA ARG A 15 -19.49 4.04 3.84
C ARG A 15 -18.41 4.50 4.81
N LYS A 16 -18.70 4.48 6.11
CA LYS A 16 -17.78 4.90 7.17
C LYS A 16 -17.16 3.69 7.87
N PHE A 17 -15.86 3.78 8.15
CA PHE A 17 -15.06 2.75 8.79
C PHE A 17 -14.18 3.36 9.86
N ASP A 18 -14.40 3.01 11.11
CA ASP A 18 -13.47 3.38 12.18
C ASP A 18 -12.25 2.46 12.09
N GLN A 19 -11.07 3.02 11.83
CA GLN A 19 -9.84 2.27 11.64
C GLN A 19 -8.76 2.80 12.58
N GLU A 20 -8.08 1.89 13.25
CA GLU A 20 -6.88 2.22 13.99
C GLU A 20 -5.71 2.38 13.00
N LEU A 21 -5.01 3.50 13.09
CA LEU A 21 -3.89 3.87 12.22
C LEU A 21 -2.66 4.16 13.05
N ILE A 22 -1.51 3.77 12.51
CA ILE A 22 -0.20 4.18 13.00
C ILE A 22 0.14 5.54 12.38
N ALA A 23 0.32 6.56 13.21
CA ALA A 23 0.76 7.87 12.78
C ALA A 23 2.29 7.92 12.74
N LEU A 24 2.82 8.22 11.56
CA LEU A 24 4.25 8.42 11.32
C LEU A 24 4.53 9.93 11.20
N PRO A 25 4.85 10.63 12.29
CA PRO A 25 4.93 12.11 12.30
C PRO A 25 6.03 12.65 11.38
N ASN A 26 7.06 11.86 11.10
CA ASN A 26 8.20 12.25 10.25
C ASN A 26 8.08 11.74 8.81
N ALA A 27 6.92 11.23 8.39
CA ALA A 27 6.72 10.80 7.01
C ALA A 27 6.85 11.99 6.06
N LYS A 28 7.65 11.85 4.99
CA LYS A 28 7.87 12.91 3.98
C LYS A 28 6.58 13.34 3.26
N ARG A 29 5.52 12.55 3.35
CA ARG A 29 4.23 12.78 2.70
C ARG A 29 3.10 12.35 3.65
N ASN A 30 1.94 12.95 3.46
CA ASN A 30 0.74 12.67 4.26
C ASN A 30 -0.16 11.61 3.61
N ARG A 31 0.38 10.78 2.70
CA ARG A 31 -0.39 9.71 2.06
C ARG A 31 -0.64 8.61 3.10
N THR A 32 -1.90 8.28 3.31
CA THR A 32 -2.32 7.20 4.21
C THR A 32 -2.17 5.86 3.49
N LEU A 33 -1.50 4.90 4.14
CA LEU A 33 -1.42 3.52 3.66
C LEU A 33 -2.46 2.69 4.40
N LEU A 34 -3.35 2.04 3.64
CA LEU A 34 -4.35 1.13 4.20
C LEU A 34 -3.87 -0.30 4.03
N GLY A 35 -3.75 -1.00 5.15
CA GLY A 35 -3.26 -2.37 5.20
C GLY A 35 -4.33 -3.42 4.85
N ILE A 36 -3.90 -4.68 4.89
CA ILE A 36 -4.78 -5.83 4.67
C ILE A 36 -5.83 -5.99 5.76
N ASP A 37 -5.59 -5.46 6.95
CA ASP A 37 -6.53 -5.41 8.07
C ASP A 37 -7.74 -4.55 7.72
N PHE A 38 -7.51 -3.36 7.17
CA PHE A 38 -8.55 -2.49 6.66
C PHE A 38 -9.30 -3.12 5.49
N LEU A 39 -8.58 -3.73 4.52
CA LEU A 39 -9.22 -4.38 3.36
C LEU A 39 -10.15 -5.52 3.79
N LYS A 40 -9.72 -6.34 4.76
CA LYS A 40 -10.56 -7.40 5.34
C LYS A 40 -11.78 -6.83 6.06
N LYS A 41 -11.59 -5.79 6.87
CA LYS A 41 -12.66 -5.16 7.64
C LYS A 41 -13.71 -4.49 6.75
N SER A 42 -13.26 -3.81 5.70
CA SER A 42 -14.13 -3.09 4.77
C SER A 42 -14.83 -3.99 3.75
N GLY A 43 -14.34 -5.22 3.57
CA GLY A 43 -14.83 -6.12 2.53
C GLY A 43 -14.52 -5.61 1.11
N ILE A 44 -13.51 -4.75 0.95
CA ILE A 44 -13.11 -4.24 -0.35
C ILE A 44 -12.26 -5.28 -1.07
N MET A 45 -12.64 -5.60 -2.30
CA MET A 45 -11.83 -6.36 -3.24
C MET A 45 -11.23 -5.41 -4.28
N LEU A 46 -9.96 -5.61 -4.61
CA LEU A 46 -9.22 -4.76 -5.53
C LEU A 46 -9.08 -5.45 -6.88
N ASP A 47 -9.63 -4.83 -7.92
CA ASP A 47 -9.32 -5.14 -9.31
C ASP A 47 -8.17 -4.25 -9.77
N LEU A 48 -6.95 -4.77 -9.65
CA LEU A 48 -5.74 -4.04 -10.02
C LEU A 48 -5.61 -3.84 -11.53
N ARG A 49 -6.25 -4.69 -12.35
CA ARG A 49 -6.20 -4.57 -13.81
C ARG A 49 -7.00 -3.36 -14.27
N ASN A 50 -8.20 -3.20 -13.71
CA ASN A 50 -9.10 -2.11 -14.09
C ASN A 50 -8.99 -0.89 -13.16
N GLN A 51 -8.09 -0.92 -12.18
CA GLN A 51 -7.90 0.12 -11.16
C GLN A 51 -9.21 0.47 -10.43
N GLN A 52 -9.94 -0.56 -10.01
CA GLN A 52 -11.24 -0.44 -9.39
C GLN A 52 -11.32 -1.19 -8.07
N GLY A 53 -12.13 -0.67 -7.16
CA GLY A 53 -12.57 -1.35 -5.96
C GLY A 53 -14.03 -1.78 -6.08
N VAL A 54 -14.36 -2.89 -5.42
CA VAL A 54 -15.75 -3.32 -5.18
C VAL A 54 -15.91 -3.73 -3.73
N PHE A 55 -17.12 -3.52 -3.18
CA PHE A 55 -17.46 -4.14 -1.90
C PHE A 55 -17.98 -5.56 -2.15
N ALA A 56 -17.53 -6.52 -1.33
CA ALA A 56 -17.91 -7.92 -1.44
C ALA A 56 -19.42 -8.14 -1.31
N ASP A 57 -20.11 -7.28 -0.55
CA ASP A 57 -21.57 -7.30 -0.39
C ASP A 57 -22.32 -6.61 -1.53
N MET A 58 -21.63 -5.85 -2.39
CA MET A 58 -22.22 -5.09 -3.49
C MET A 58 -21.30 -5.11 -4.73
N PRO A 59 -21.04 -6.29 -5.33
CA PRO A 59 -20.07 -6.44 -6.42
C PRO A 59 -20.45 -5.68 -7.71
N GLN A 60 -21.72 -5.30 -7.84
CA GLN A 60 -22.22 -4.53 -8.99
C GLN A 60 -21.80 -3.05 -8.93
N LYS A 61 -21.46 -2.53 -7.74
CA LYS A 61 -21.07 -1.14 -7.55
C LYS A 61 -19.55 -1.05 -7.47
N GLN A 62 -18.94 -0.75 -8.61
CA GLN A 62 -17.51 -0.46 -8.72
C GLN A 62 -17.25 1.01 -8.44
N PHE A 63 -16.09 1.29 -7.87
CA PHE A 63 -15.56 2.64 -7.74
C PHE A 63 -14.12 2.66 -8.27
N ALA A 64 -13.74 3.76 -8.93
CA ALA A 64 -12.39 3.92 -9.43
C ALA A 64 -11.44 4.21 -8.26
N PHE A 65 -10.20 3.74 -8.35
CA PHE A 65 -9.14 4.28 -7.49
C PHE A 65 -8.98 5.77 -7.81
N GLY A 66 -8.82 6.59 -6.78
CA GLY A 66 -8.63 8.03 -6.98
C GLY A 66 -7.42 8.29 -7.87
N GLU A 67 -7.62 9.00 -8.97
CA GLU A 67 -6.52 9.47 -9.82
C GLU A 67 -5.62 10.41 -8.99
N HIS A 68 -4.31 10.26 -9.16
CA HIS A 68 -3.37 11.26 -8.69
C HIS A 68 -3.65 12.56 -9.45
N ALA A 69 -4.16 13.57 -8.77
CA ALA A 69 -4.10 14.94 -9.27
C ALA A 69 -2.63 15.31 -9.46
N ASN A 70 -2.12 15.14 -10.68
CA ASN A 70 -0.88 15.70 -11.21
C ASN A 70 0.38 15.69 -10.31
N ASP A 71 0.60 14.64 -9.53
CA ASP A 71 1.95 14.32 -9.05
C ASP A 71 2.75 13.63 -10.18
N GLN A 72 2.80 14.24 -11.38
CA GLN A 72 3.87 13.98 -12.35
C GLN A 72 5.14 14.62 -11.80
N HIS A 73 5.67 14.04 -10.72
CA HIS A 73 7.08 14.14 -10.48
C HIS A 73 7.72 13.08 -11.36
N PRO A 74 8.65 13.44 -12.24
CA PRO A 74 9.39 12.42 -12.94
C PRO A 74 10.06 11.57 -11.86
N VAL A 75 9.95 10.25 -12.00
CA VAL A 75 10.60 9.26 -11.12
C VAL A 75 12.11 9.27 -11.39
N ASP A 76 12.70 10.46 -11.57
CA ASP A 76 14.11 10.63 -11.92
C ASP A 76 15.02 10.43 -10.70
N ASN A 77 14.43 10.42 -9.49
CA ASN A 77 15.16 10.22 -8.24
C ASN A 77 14.34 9.42 -7.21
N LEU A 78 13.57 8.42 -7.65
CA LEU A 78 13.30 7.34 -6.73
C LEU A 78 14.64 6.60 -6.65
N ASP A 79 15.33 6.74 -5.52
CA ASP A 79 16.36 5.79 -5.10
C ASP A 79 15.63 4.47 -4.84
N VAL A 80 15.09 3.89 -5.91
CA VAL A 80 14.71 2.49 -5.94
C VAL A 80 16.06 1.84 -5.81
N ASN A 81 16.36 1.39 -4.61
CA ASN A 81 17.36 0.37 -4.44
C ASN A 81 16.78 -0.88 -5.11
N LEU A 82 16.80 -0.89 -6.44
CA LEU A 82 16.07 -1.81 -7.33
C LEU A 82 16.50 -3.27 -7.10
N CYS A 83 17.59 -3.44 -6.35
CA CYS A 83 18.25 -4.71 -6.12
C CYS A 83 18.44 -5.05 -4.63
N THR A 84 17.93 -4.27 -3.68
CA THR A 84 17.92 -4.69 -2.27
C THR A 84 16.52 -5.06 -1.80
N LEU A 85 16.41 -6.33 -1.43
CA LEU A 85 15.29 -6.82 -0.63
C LEU A 85 15.24 -6.06 0.68
N ARG A 86 14.03 -5.86 1.21
CA ARG A 86 13.88 -5.42 2.61
C ARG A 86 14.58 -6.44 3.52
N GLU A 87 15.12 -5.99 4.66
CA GLU A 87 15.91 -6.86 5.55
C GLU A 87 15.20 -8.18 5.87
N GLU A 88 13.88 -8.13 6.09
CA GLU A 88 13.04 -9.31 6.35
C GLU A 88 12.81 -10.21 5.13
N GLU A 89 12.69 -9.63 3.92
CA GLU A 89 12.51 -10.38 2.67
C GLU A 89 13.80 -11.14 2.29
N GLY A 90 14.96 -10.60 2.66
CA GLY A 90 16.25 -11.24 2.44
C GLY A 90 16.53 -12.44 3.36
N ARG A 91 15.87 -12.56 4.53
CA ARG A 91 16.08 -13.68 5.47
C ARG A 91 15.55 -15.00 4.95
N CYS A 92 14.54 -14.97 4.07
CA CYS A 92 13.91 -16.17 3.51
C CYS A 92 14.74 -16.81 2.38
N LEU A 93 15.80 -16.14 1.91
CA LEU A 93 16.64 -16.63 0.82
C LEU A 93 18.01 -17.05 1.36
N ASN A 94 18.51 -18.20 0.92
CA ASN A 94 19.91 -18.53 1.12
C ASN A 94 20.81 -17.71 0.18
N THR A 95 22.12 -17.73 0.44
CA THR A 95 23.11 -16.92 -0.30
C THR A 95 23.02 -17.12 -1.81
N THR A 96 22.87 -18.36 -2.27
CA THR A 96 22.77 -18.68 -3.71
C THR A 96 21.48 -18.18 -4.34
N GLN A 97 20.34 -18.26 -3.64
CA GLN A 97 19.07 -17.74 -4.11
C GLN A 97 19.10 -16.20 -4.20
N LYS A 98 19.73 -15.56 -3.21
CA LYS A 98 19.92 -14.11 -3.20
C LYS A 98 20.76 -13.64 -4.38
N GLU A 99 21.89 -14.31 -4.67
CA GLU A 99 22.75 -14.00 -5.82
C GLU A 99 22.03 -14.17 -7.16
N LYS A 100 21.27 -15.27 -7.33
CA LYS A 100 20.46 -15.50 -8.54
C LYS A 100 19.40 -14.44 -8.73
N LEU A 101 18.70 -14.08 -7.65
CA LEU A 101 17.66 -13.05 -7.69
C LEU A 101 18.26 -11.68 -8.04
N VAL A 102 19.39 -11.32 -7.42
CA VAL A 102 20.13 -10.08 -7.75
C VAL A 102 20.58 -10.07 -9.21
N ALA A 103 20.96 -11.22 -9.79
CA ALA A 103 21.34 -11.31 -11.19
C ALA A 103 20.16 -11.12 -12.17
N VAL A 104 18.94 -11.46 -11.76
CA VAL A 104 17.71 -11.28 -12.57
C VAL A 104 17.14 -9.86 -12.44
N LEU A 105 17.38 -9.19 -11.31
CA LEU A 105 16.88 -7.83 -11.03
C LEU A 105 17.79 -6.71 -11.54
N LYS A 106 19.00 -7.03 -12.03
CA LYS A 106 19.88 -6.10 -12.75
C LYS A 106 19.50 -6.00 -14.23
#